data_AF-A0A844M8S4-F1
#
_entry.id   AF-A0A844M8S4-F1
#
_cell.length_a   1.000
_cell.length_b   1.000
_cell.length_c   1.000
_cell.angle_alpha   90.00
_cell.angle_beta   90.00
_cell.angle_gamma   90.00
#
_symmetry.space_group_name_H-M   'P 1'
#
loop_
_entity.id
_entity.type
_entity.pdbx_description
1 polymer ?
#
loop_
_entity_poly.entity_id
_entity_poly.type
_entity_poly.pdbx_seq_one_letter_code
_entity_poly.pdbx_strand_id
1 'polypeptide(L)'
;MSNYPSVKAKDFIRVIEQLGFYFDHQKGSHAIYKDIYIRLKDEKIWIEEDWTENGVATDLLLKGIPKEEIVLAFHPLHVRQYTEFASA
;
A
#
# COMPACT_ATOMS: atom_id res chain seq x y z
N MET A 1 -3.46 -20.42 1.26
CA MET A 1 -2.21 -19.92 1.88
C MET A 1 -1.44 -19.25 0.76
N SER A 2 -1.23 -17.93 0.82
CA SER A 2 -0.56 -17.17 -0.25
C SER A 2 0.90 -17.63 -0.34
N ASN A 3 1.35 -17.95 -1.56
CA ASN A 3 2.70 -18.47 -1.85
C ASN A 3 3.72 -17.35 -2.12
N TYR A 4 3.40 -16.10 -1.78
CA TYR A 4 4.27 -14.94 -2.00
C TYR A 4 4.86 -14.49 -0.67
N PRO A 5 6.17 -14.16 -0.62
CA PRO A 5 6.81 -13.65 0.60
C PRO A 5 6.17 -12.31 0.99
N SER A 6 5.88 -12.10 2.28
CA SER A 6 5.29 -10.85 2.75
C SER A 6 6.15 -9.65 2.37
N VAL A 7 5.51 -8.50 2.15
CA VAL A 7 6.17 -7.34 1.56
C VAL A 7 7.26 -6.82 2.50
N LYS A 8 8.52 -7.06 2.15
CA LYS A 8 9.65 -6.54 2.92
C LYS A 8 9.77 -5.04 2.71
N ALA A 9 10.23 -4.33 3.75
CA ALA A 9 10.47 -2.88 3.69
C ALA A 9 11.36 -2.45 2.51
N LYS A 10 12.35 -3.25 2.12
CA LYS A 10 13.20 -2.96 0.97
C LYS A 10 12.44 -3.01 -0.36
N ASP A 11 11.54 -3.97 -0.51
CA ASP A 11 10.74 -4.14 -1.72
C ASP A 11 9.68 -3.03 -1.80
N PHE A 12 9.08 -2.67 -0.67
CA PHE A 12 8.20 -1.51 -0.55
C PHE A 12 8.89 -0.22 -0.99
N ILE A 13 10.07 0.09 -0.43
CA ILE A 13 10.82 1.31 -0.78
C ILE A 13 11.12 1.35 -2.28
N ARG A 14 11.61 0.23 -2.83
CA ARG A 14 11.92 0.13 -4.27
C ARG A 14 10.69 0.36 -5.14
N VAL A 15 9.54 -0.22 -4.79
CA VAL A 15 8.30 -0.07 -5.57
C VAL A 15 7.82 1.38 -5.54
N ILE A 16 7.80 2.02 -4.36
CA ILE A 16 7.37 3.41 -4.20
C ILE A 16 8.29 4.36 -4.99
N GLU A 17 9.61 4.16 -4.96
CA GLU A 17 10.56 4.91 -5.79
C GLU A 17 10.33 4.71 -7.29
N GLN A 18 10.04 3.48 -7.74
CA GLN A 18 9.74 3.17 -9.14
C GLN A 18 8.44 3.80 -9.65
N LEU A 19 7.49 4.05 -8.76
CA LEU A 19 6.26 4.77 -9.06
C LEU A 19 6.47 6.29 -9.06
N GLY A 20 7.68 6.77 -8.78
CA GLY A 20 8.03 8.19 -8.76
C GLY A 20 7.55 8.91 -7.50
N PHE A 21 7.09 8.17 -6.49
CA PHE A 21 6.74 8.74 -5.20
C PHE A 21 8.01 9.02 -4.39
N TYR A 22 7.99 10.13 -3.66
CA TYR A 22 9.08 10.53 -2.77
C TYR A 22 8.66 10.28 -1.33
N PHE A 23 9.58 9.75 -0.52
CA PHE A 23 9.36 9.65 0.92
C PHE A 23 9.60 11.02 1.56
N ASP A 24 8.53 11.69 2.00
CA ASP A 24 8.71 12.81 2.92
C ASP A 24 9.25 12.27 4.26
N HIS A 25 10.31 12.87 4.77
CA HIS A 25 11.17 12.27 5.78
C HIS A 25 10.51 12.31 7.16
N GLN A 26 9.64 11.35 7.45
CA GLN A 26 9.22 11.04 8.82
C GLN A 26 9.89 9.74 9.25
N LYS A 27 10.57 9.74 10.40
CA LYS A 27 11.22 8.56 10.98
C LYS A 27 10.26 7.35 11.00
N GLY A 28 10.36 6.40 10.05
CA GLY A 28 9.55 5.17 10.04
C GLY A 28 9.16 4.63 8.66
N SER A 29 8.24 3.67 8.66
CA SER A 29 7.75 2.90 7.49
C SER A 29 6.66 3.62 6.66
N HIS A 30 6.67 4.95 6.62
CA HIS A 30 5.59 5.77 6.08
C HIS A 30 6.09 6.57 4.86
N ALA A 31 5.26 6.64 3.81
CA ALA A 31 5.46 7.46 2.62
C ALA A 31 4.32 8.47 2.54
N ILE A 32 4.65 9.75 2.42
CA ILE A 32 3.69 10.83 2.15
C ILE A 32 4.06 11.44 0.81
N TYR A 33 3.11 11.43 -0.12
CA TYR A 33 3.15 12.21 -1.35
C TYR A 33 1.94 13.14 -1.38
N LYS A 34 2.02 14.23 -2.15
CA LYS A 34 1.12 15.41 -2.10
C LYS A 34 -0.38 15.12 -1.88
N ASP A 35 -0.88 13.98 -2.37
CA ASP A 35 -2.28 13.55 -2.18
C ASP A 35 -2.43 12.03 -1.90
N ILE A 36 -1.39 11.39 -1.36
CA ILE A 36 -1.35 9.96 -1.04
C ILE A 36 -0.61 9.73 0.29
N TYR A 37 -1.20 8.92 1.17
CA TYR A 37 -0.54 8.43 2.38
C TYR A 37 -0.51 6.91 2.40
N ILE A 38 0.70 6.34 2.40
CA ILE A 38 0.92 4.88 2.42
C ILE A 38 1.89 4.54 3.55
N ARG A 39 1.65 3.42 4.22
CA ARG A 39 2.57 2.88 5.20
C ARG A 39 2.72 1.37 5.09
N LEU A 40 3.89 0.88 5.48
CA LEU A 40 4.08 -0.54 5.71
C LEU A 40 3.78 -0.85 7.19
N LYS A 41 2.79 -1.71 7.43
CA LYS A 41 2.35 -2.14 8.76
C LYS A 41 1.94 -3.61 8.71
N ASP A 42 2.37 -4.38 9.70
CA ASP A 42 2.08 -5.82 9.79
C ASP A 42 2.43 -6.58 8.50
N GLU A 43 3.56 -6.19 7.89
CA GLU A 43 4.08 -6.71 6.62
C GLU A 43 3.20 -6.45 5.39
N LYS A 44 2.19 -5.57 5.52
CA LYS A 44 1.27 -5.17 4.45
C LYS A 44 1.38 -3.70 4.10
N ILE A 45 0.97 -3.36 2.89
CA ILE A 45 0.91 -1.99 2.39
C ILE A 45 -0.47 -1.41 2.73
N TRP A 46 -0.51 -0.44 3.63
CA TRP A 46 -1.73 0.26 4.03
C TRP A 46 -1.82 1.58 3.27
N ILE A 47 -2.85 1.71 2.44
CA ILE A 47 -3.19 2.95 1.74
C ILE A 47 -4.20 3.70 2.59
N GLU A 48 -3.72 4.66 3.35
CA GLU A 48 -4.52 5.44 4.31
C GLU A 48 -5.25 6.61 3.63
N GLU A 49 -4.67 7.13 2.55
CA GLU A 49 -5.23 8.21 1.73
C GLU A 49 -4.77 8.05 0.29
N ASP A 50 -5.68 8.22 -0.67
CA ASP A 50 -5.40 8.12 -2.11
C ASP A 50 -6.40 9.00 -2.88
N TRP A 51 -5.91 10.11 -3.42
CA TRP A 51 -6.67 11.03 -4.26
C TRP A 51 -6.33 10.91 -5.75
N THR A 52 -5.66 9.84 -6.16
CA THR A 52 -5.36 9.62 -7.58
C THR A 52 -6.57 9.08 -8.34
N GLU A 53 -6.68 9.44 -9.62
CA GLU A 53 -7.81 8.99 -10.46
C GLU A 53 -7.78 7.47 -10.69
N ASN A 54 -6.60 6.88 -10.91
CA ASN A 54 -6.43 5.46 -11.20
C ASN A 54 -6.27 4.59 -9.92
N GLY A 55 -5.94 5.22 -8.78
CA GLY A 55 -5.67 4.55 -7.52
C GLY A 55 -4.29 3.89 -7.46
N VAL A 56 -3.54 4.13 -6.38
CA VAL A 56 -2.22 3.52 -6.15
C VAL A 56 -2.32 2.01 -5.96
N ALA A 57 -3.46 1.50 -5.48
CA ALA A 57 -3.72 0.06 -5.41
C ALA A 57 -3.58 -0.62 -6.78
N THR A 58 -4.03 0.04 -7.86
CA THR A 58 -3.92 -0.45 -9.24
C THR A 58 -2.46 -0.55 -9.67
N ASP A 59 -1.66 0.48 -9.38
CA ASP A 59 -0.24 0.51 -9.69
C ASP A 59 0.54 -0.58 -8.96
N LEU A 60 0.22 -0.84 -7.69
CA LEU A 60 0.81 -1.93 -6.90
C LEU A 60 0.50 -3.30 -7.50
N LEU A 61 -0.73 -3.52 -7.96
CA LEU A 61 -1.12 -4.76 -8.65
C LEU A 61 -0.34 -4.94 -9.97
N LEU A 62 -0.18 -3.87 -10.76
CA LEU A 62 0.60 -3.89 -12.00
C LEU A 62 2.09 -4.20 -11.76
N LYS A 63 2.61 -3.85 -10.57
CA LYS A 63 3.97 -4.20 -10.13
C LYS A 63 4.07 -5.61 -9.54
N GLY A 64 2.98 -6.36 -9.50
CA GLY A 64 2.94 -7.75 -9.05
C GLY A 64 2.71 -7.92 -7.55
N ILE A 65 2.31 -6.86 -6.82
CA ILE A 65 1.92 -6.99 -5.42
C ILE A 65 0.51 -7.59 -5.37
N PRO A 66 0.30 -8.73 -4.69
CA PRO A 66 -1.00 -9.35 -4.60
C PRO A 66 -1.94 -8.54 -3.70
N LYS A 67 -3.24 -8.59 -3.99
CA LYS A 67 -4.28 -7.84 -3.26
C LYS A 67 -4.37 -8.19 -1.77
N GLU A 68 -3.94 -9.40 -1.38
CA GLU A 68 -3.89 -9.86 0.01
C GLU A 68 -2.81 -9.19 0.87
N GLU A 69 -1.88 -8.48 0.23
CA GLU A 69 -0.80 -7.70 0.85
C GLU A 69 -1.11 -6.20 0.88
N ILE A 70 -2.24 -5.78 0.31
CA ILE A 70 -2.66 -4.37 0.20
C ILE A 70 -3.92 -4.17 1.05
N VAL A 71 -3.91 -3.17 1.93
CA VAL A 71 -5.03 -2.77 2.76
C VAL A 71 -5.51 -1.39 2.32
N LEU A 72 -6.78 -1.29 1.88
CA LEU A 72 -7.44 -0.01 1.61
C LEU A 72 -7.88 0.63 2.93
N ALA A 73 -6.95 1.28 3.61
CA ALA A 73 -7.13 1.75 4.97
C ALA A 73 -8.02 3.00 5.08
N PHE A 74 -8.19 3.76 4.00
CA PHE A 74 -9.18 4.83 3.89
C PHE A 74 -10.64 4.34 4.04
N HIS A 75 -10.91 3.04 3.83
CA HIS A 75 -12.21 2.45 4.14
C HIS A 75 -12.35 2.09 5.62
N PRO A 76 -13.55 2.28 6.23
CA PRO A 76 -13.83 1.80 7.58
C PRO A 76 -13.62 0.29 7.72
N LEU A 77 -13.13 -0.17 8.88
CA LEU A 77 -12.77 -1.57 9.13
C LEU A 77 -13.85 -2.58 8.72
N HIS A 78 -15.12 -2.28 9.03
CA HIS A 78 -16.25 -3.17 8.73
C HIS A 78 -16.59 -3.26 7.24
N VAL A 79 -16.10 -2.32 6.42
CA VAL A 79 -16.31 -2.30 4.95
C VAL A 79 -15.24 -3.10 4.22
N ARG A 80 -14.02 -3.15 4.77
CA ARG A 80 -12.86 -3.75 4.07
C ARG A 80 -13.05 -5.22 3.70
N GLN A 81 -13.81 -5.97 4.51
CA GLN A 81 -14.15 -7.38 4.24
C GLN A 81 -14.98 -7.58 2.95
N TYR A 82 -15.66 -6.52 2.49
CA TYR A 82 -16.44 -6.54 1.24
C TYR A 82 -15.62 -6.06 0.04
N THR A 83 -14.36 -5.69 0.25
CA THR A 83 -13.42 -5.38 -0.83
C THR A 83 -12.66 -6.64 -1.23
N GLU A 84 -12.03 -6.63 -2.40
CA GLU A 84 -11.17 -7.74 -2.84
C GLU A 84 -9.76 -7.71 -2.22
N PHE A 85 -9.48 -6.72 -1.37
CA PHE A 85 -8.20 -6.45 -0.73
C PHE A 85 -8.15 -6.99 0.70
N ALA A 86 -6.98 -6.90 1.35
CA ALA A 86 -6.84 -7.31 2.74
C ALA A 86 -7.64 -6.43 3.70
N SER A 87 -8.22 -7.05 4.73
CA SER A 87 -8.96 -6.34 5.78
C SER A 87 -8.07 -5.71 6.85
N ALA A 88 -6.90 -6.31 7.08
CA ALA A 88 -5.85 -5.89 8.01
C ALA A 88 -4.53 -6.51 7.59
#